data_AF-A0A7S3KHA6-F1
#
_entry.id   AF-A0A7S3KHA6-F1
#
_cell.length_a   1.000
_cell.length_b   1.000
_cell.length_c   1.000
_cell.angle_alpha   90.00
_cell.angle_beta   90.00
_cell.angle_gamma   90.00
#
_symmetry.space_group_name_H-M   'P 1'
#
loop_
_entity.id
_entity.type
_entity.pdbx_description
1 polymer ?
#
loop_
_entity_poly.entity_id
_entity_poly.type
_entity_poly.pdbx_seq_one_letter_code
_entity_poly.pdbx_strand_id
1 'polypeptide(L)'
;IKGKEKIRWDRRRTTTDTFETERVWKSDEPIFKIFEIYQFEDAVALPGQYTIPFSILIPNGLPSSVYYSGRSNSKAVIDYSIKAIMRQPKGTMAKEMSFKSSLTMLEEPPHISQSISDSV
;
A
#
# COMPACT_ATOMS: atom_id res chain seq x y z
N ILE A 1 5.99 -6.08 0.99
CA ILE A 1 4.66 -5.43 1.02
C ILE A 1 4.87 -3.92 0.95
N LYS A 2 3.96 -3.19 0.31
CA LYS A 2 3.95 -1.75 0.19
C LYS A 2 2.52 -1.28 0.48
N GLY A 3 2.34 -0.55 1.57
CA GLY A 3 1.17 0.28 1.81
C GLY A 3 1.40 1.66 1.21
N LYS A 4 0.43 2.19 0.48
CA LYS A 4 0.49 3.53 -0.08
C LYS A 4 -0.79 4.28 0.26
N GLU A 5 -0.62 5.49 0.76
CA GLU A 5 -1.70 6.45 0.88
C GLU A 5 -1.58 7.45 -0.28
N LYS A 6 -2.68 7.61 -1.02
CA LYS A 6 -2.77 8.61 -2.09
C LYS A 6 -4.02 9.44 -1.89
N ILE A 7 -3.81 10.71 -1.56
CA ILE A 7 -4.90 11.67 -1.39
C ILE A 7 -4.79 12.75 -2.48
N ARG A 8 -5.92 13.01 -3.14
CA ARG A 8 -6.08 14.09 -4.09
C ARG A 8 -7.34 14.87 -3.74
N TRP A 9 -7.19 16.19 -3.53
CA TRP A 9 -8.31 17.10 -3.42
C TRP A 9 -8.02 18.40 -4.19
N ASP A 10 -9.08 19.04 -4.66
CA ASP A 10 -9.01 20.37 -5.25
C ASP A 10 -9.30 21.40 -4.14
N ARG A 11 -8.38 22.36 -3.94
CA ARG A 11 -8.56 23.47 -2.99
C ARG A 11 -8.99 24.71 -3.78
N ARG A 12 -10.16 25.25 -3.45
CA ARG A 12 -10.59 26.57 -3.96
C ARG A 12 -10.13 27.64 -2.99
N ARG A 13 -9.36 28.62 -3.48
CA ARG A 13 -9.10 29.87 -2.76
C ARG A 13 -9.81 31.00 -3.50
N THR A 14 -10.51 31.85 -2.75
CA THR A 14 -11.10 33.07 -3.28
C THR A 14 -10.24 34.23 -2.78
N THR A 15 -9.51 34.86 -3.70
CA THR A 15 -8.79 36.10 -3.42
C THR A 15 -9.42 37.18 -4.27
N THR A 16 -10.16 38.07 -3.60
CA THR A 16 -10.77 39.37 -3.97
C THR A 16 -11.37 39.60 -5.37
N ASP A 17 -10.92 38.97 -6.47
CA ASP A 17 -11.53 39.06 -7.80
C ASP A 17 -11.21 37.90 -8.77
N THR A 18 -10.50 36.85 -8.33
CA THR A 18 -10.18 35.68 -9.18
C THR A 18 -10.46 34.35 -8.47
N PHE A 19 -11.02 33.41 -9.23
CA PHE A 19 -11.22 32.02 -8.80
C PHE A 19 -10.01 31.19 -9.23
N GLU A 20 -9.13 30.88 -8.29
CA GLU A 20 -8.05 29.94 -8.52
C GLU A 20 -8.39 28.57 -7.91
N THR A 21 -8.36 27.54 -8.76
CA THR A 21 -8.49 26.14 -8.32
C THR A 21 -7.10 25.53 -8.30
N GLU A 22 -6.59 25.27 -7.10
CA GLU A 22 -5.28 24.63 -6.91
C GLU A 22 -5.49 23.12 -6.68
N ARG A 23 -4.79 22.29 -7.44
CA ARG A 23 -4.85 20.82 -7.30
C ARG A 23 -3.73 20.36 -6.36
N VAL A 24 -4.09 19.85 -5.19
CA VAL A 24 -3.12 19.38 -4.19
C VAL A 24 -2.98 17.86 -4.30
N TRP A 25 -1.73 17.39 -4.33
CA TRP A 25 -1.37 15.98 -4.36
C TRP A 25 -0.57 15.64 -3.11
N LYS A 26 -1.06 14.71 -2.29
CA LYS A 26 -0.27 14.08 -1.24
C LYS A 26 -0.13 12.59 -1.55
N SER A 27 1.11 12.14 -1.70
CA SER A 27 1.45 10.73 -1.91
C SER A 27 2.52 10.39 -0.88
N ASP A 28 2.12 9.77 0.21
CA ASP A 28 3.08 9.39 1.24
C ASP A 28 3.92 8.18 0.79
N GLU A 29 5.12 8.10 1.36
CA GLU A 29 6.11 7.05 1.15
C GLU A 29 5.56 5.67 1.56
N PRO A 30 6.12 4.57 1.03
CA PRO A 30 5.71 3.23 1.45
C PRO A 30 5.78 3.07 2.97
N ILE A 31 4.64 2.74 3.60
CA ILE A 31 4.54 2.57 5.06
C ILE A 31 5.54 1.53 5.58
N PHE A 32 5.93 0.57 4.73
CA PHE A 32 6.99 -0.39 4.98
C PHE A 32 7.52 -0.96 3.66
N LYS A 33 8.78 -1.42 3.65
CA LYS A 33 9.46 -2.02 2.49
C LYS A 33 10.20 -3.28 2.95
N ILE A 34 9.96 -4.41 2.30
CA ILE A 34 10.63 -5.68 2.63
C ILE A 34 11.88 -5.86 1.77
N PHE A 35 12.87 -6.49 2.37
CA PHE A 35 14.22 -6.77 1.90
C PHE A 35 14.30 -8.03 1.00
N GLU A 36 15.51 -8.37 0.61
CA GLU A 36 15.86 -9.57 -0.17
C GLU A 36 15.52 -10.84 0.62
N ILE A 37 14.69 -11.70 0.03
CA ILE A 37 14.15 -12.90 0.69
C ILE A 37 14.86 -14.19 0.27
N TYR A 38 15.56 -14.17 -0.87
CA TYR A 38 16.24 -15.33 -1.41
C TYR A 38 17.26 -14.91 -2.47
N GLN A 39 18.39 -15.61 -2.51
CA GLN A 39 19.42 -15.49 -3.54
C GLN A 39 19.75 -16.89 -4.05
N PHE A 40 19.75 -17.08 -5.37
CA PHE A 40 20.18 -18.34 -5.96
C PHE A 40 21.69 -18.51 -5.81
N GLU A 41 22.12 -19.75 -5.59
CA GLU A 41 23.54 -20.12 -5.61
C GLU A 41 24.14 -19.75 -6.97
N ASP A 42 25.33 -19.16 -6.97
CA ASP A 42 26.00 -18.59 -8.14
C ASP A 42 25.19 -17.57 -8.96
N ALA A 43 24.11 -17.01 -8.37
CA ALA A 43 23.15 -16.14 -9.05
C ALA A 43 22.47 -16.79 -10.29
N VAL A 44 22.42 -18.13 -10.33
CA VAL A 44 21.79 -18.89 -11.42
C VAL A 44 20.60 -19.70 -10.90
N ALA A 45 19.42 -19.43 -11.45
CA ALA A 45 18.25 -20.28 -11.25
C ALA A 45 18.27 -21.40 -12.31
N LEU A 46 18.33 -22.66 -11.86
CA LEU A 46 18.18 -23.80 -12.77
C LEU A 46 16.73 -23.88 -13.30
N PRO A 47 16.49 -24.51 -14.45
CA PRO A 47 15.13 -24.73 -14.94
C PRO A 47 14.30 -25.54 -13.94
N GLY A 48 13.16 -25.00 -13.53
CA GLY A 48 12.27 -25.66 -12.56
C GLY A 48 11.22 -24.72 -12.00
N GLN A 49 10.37 -25.27 -11.14
CA GLN A 49 9.38 -24.49 -10.39
C GLN A 49 9.88 -24.29 -8.95
N TYR A 50 10.02 -23.02 -8.55
CA TYR A 50 10.45 -22.64 -7.21
C TYR A 50 9.29 -22.03 -6.43
N THR A 51 9.16 -22.43 -5.17
CA THR A 51 8.24 -21.80 -4.21
C THR A 51 9.05 -21.28 -3.04
N ILE A 52 9.07 -19.96 -2.86
CA ILE A 52 9.83 -19.30 -1.79
C ILE A 52 8.82 -18.79 -0.75
N PRO A 53 8.68 -19.45 0.41
CA PRO A 53 7.81 -18.98 1.46
C PRO A 53 8.36 -17.70 2.08
N PHE A 54 7.47 -16.80 2.49
CA PHE A 54 7.82 -15.61 3.26
C PHE A 54 6.76 -15.37 4.34
N SER A 55 7.19 -14.75 5.44
CA SER A 55 6.29 -14.31 6.52
C SER A 55 6.65 -12.88 6.91
N ILE A 56 5.65 -12.12 7.31
CA ILE A 56 5.79 -10.73 7.73
C ILE A 56 4.76 -10.42 8.81
N LEU A 57 5.22 -9.74 9.86
CA LEU A 57 4.37 -9.07 10.83
C LEU A 57 3.88 -7.74 10.25
N ILE A 58 2.55 -7.57 10.20
CA ILE A 58 1.93 -6.33 9.76
C ILE A 58 1.88 -5.38 10.97
N PRO A 59 2.32 -4.11 10.83
CA PRO A 59 2.20 -3.12 11.91
C PRO A 59 0.73 -2.93 12.34
N ASN A 60 0.52 -2.71 13.63
CA ASN A 60 -0.81 -2.38 14.17
C ASN A 60 -1.20 -0.95 13.79
N GLY A 61 -2.51 -0.66 13.77
CA GLY A 61 -3.04 0.68 13.50
C GLY A 61 -2.99 1.10 12.02
N LEU A 62 -2.88 0.15 11.10
CA LEU A 62 -3.03 0.44 9.67
C LEU A 62 -4.51 0.66 9.34
N PRO A 63 -4.84 1.73 8.60
CA PRO A 63 -6.21 1.98 8.19
C PRO A 63 -6.73 0.90 7.24
N SER A 64 -8.06 0.79 7.16
CA SER A 64 -8.72 -0.06 6.16
C SER A 64 -8.33 0.34 4.73
N SER A 65 -8.29 -0.63 3.82
CA SER A 65 -8.25 -0.35 2.39
C SER A 65 -9.50 0.41 1.99
N VAL A 66 -9.34 1.64 1.49
CA VAL A 66 -10.45 2.51 1.11
C VAL A 66 -10.23 3.04 -0.30
N TYR A 67 -11.29 3.02 -1.10
CA TYR A 67 -11.35 3.74 -2.37
C TYR A 67 -12.54 4.69 -2.33
N TYR A 68 -12.26 5.98 -2.28
CA TYR A 68 -13.26 7.03 -2.35
C TYR A 68 -13.06 7.87 -3.60
N SER A 69 -14.15 8.09 -4.34
CA SER A 69 -14.21 8.99 -5.48
C SER A 69 -15.40 9.94 -5.27
N GLY A 70 -15.11 11.19 -4.94
CA GLY A 70 -16.12 12.24 -4.74
C GLY A 70 -16.61 12.87 -6.04
N ARG A 71 -17.65 13.71 -5.93
CA ARG A 71 -18.30 14.39 -7.08
C ARG A 71 -17.42 15.44 -7.79
N SER A 72 -16.36 15.93 -7.15
CA SER A 72 -15.53 17.05 -7.61
C SER A 72 -14.07 16.67 -7.86
N ASN A 73 -13.81 15.53 -8.53
CA ASN A 73 -12.46 14.98 -8.77
C ASN A 73 -11.62 14.64 -7.52
N SER A 74 -12.18 14.80 -6.32
CA SER A 74 -11.56 14.37 -5.06
C SER A 74 -11.47 12.84 -5.04
N LYS A 75 -10.27 12.31 -4.85
CA LYS A 75 -10.01 10.87 -4.75
C LYS A 75 -9.14 10.61 -3.53
N ALA A 76 -9.59 9.73 -2.66
CA ALA A 76 -8.79 9.21 -1.55
C ALA A 76 -8.66 7.70 -1.71
N VAL A 77 -7.43 7.21 -1.74
CA VAL A 77 -7.13 5.79 -1.91
C VAL A 77 -6.10 5.38 -0.87
N ILE A 78 -6.46 4.36 -0.10
CA ILE A 78 -5.56 3.62 0.78
C ILE A 78 -5.47 2.21 0.20
N ASP A 79 -4.32 1.87 -0.39
CA ASP A 79 -4.08 0.56 -1.00
C ASP A 79 -2.84 -0.14 -0.45
N TYR A 80 -2.98 -1.46 -0.24
CA TYR A 80 -1.90 -2.33 0.21
C TYR A 80 -1.58 -3.36 -0.87
N SER A 81 -0.31 -3.72 -1.00
CA SER A 81 0.11 -4.72 -1.97
C SER A 81 1.39 -5.46 -1.60
N ILE A 82 1.50 -6.71 -2.02
CA ILE A 82 2.78 -7.44 -2.06
C ILE A 82 3.37 -7.25 -3.46
N LYS A 83 4.63 -6.82 -3.53
CA LYS A 83 5.38 -6.78 -4.80
C LYS A 83 6.57 -7.73 -4.68
N ALA A 84 6.61 -8.75 -5.51
CA ALA A 84 7.79 -9.59 -5.71
C ALA A 84 8.61 -9.00 -6.86
N ILE A 85 9.93 -8.95 -6.70
CA ILE A 85 10.86 -8.46 -7.72
C ILE A 85 11.95 -9.51 -7.85
N MET A 86 12.11 -10.05 -9.05
CA MET A 86 13.25 -10.90 -9.40
C MET A 86 14.30 -9.99 -10.03
N ARG A 87 15.37 -9.74 -9.26
CA ARG A 87 16.51 -8.97 -9.73
C ARG A 87 17.37 -9.86 -10.62
N GLN A 88 17.94 -9.25 -11.65
CA GLN A 88 18.87 -9.94 -12.52
C GLN A 88 20.32 -9.74 -12.04
N PRO A 89 21.24 -10.64 -12.42
CA PRO A 89 22.66 -10.44 -12.18
C PRO A 89 23.15 -9.12 -12.78
N LYS A 90 24.06 -8.43 -12.08
CA LYS A 90 24.66 -7.17 -12.55
C LYS A 90 25.30 -7.39 -13.93
N GLY A 91 25.02 -6.49 -14.88
CA GLY A 91 25.59 -6.55 -16.25
C GLY A 91 24.68 -7.18 -17.30
N THR A 92 23.52 -7.70 -16.91
CA THR A 92 22.48 -8.13 -17.87
C THR A 92 21.60 -6.95 -18.30
N MET A 93 21.24 -6.89 -19.59
CA MET A 93 20.34 -5.86 -20.13
C MET A 93 18.85 -6.23 -20.02
N ALA A 94 18.53 -7.40 -19.46
CA ALA A 94 17.14 -7.81 -19.38
C ALA A 94 16.41 -7.13 -18.22
N LYS A 95 15.12 -6.85 -18.46
CA LYS A 95 14.27 -6.08 -17.57
C LYS A 95 13.99 -6.86 -16.29
N GLU A 96 13.99 -6.17 -15.14
CA GLU A 96 13.53 -6.77 -13.88
C GLU A 96 12.12 -7.32 -14.04
N MET A 97 11.91 -8.56 -13.59
CA MET A 97 10.58 -9.14 -13.52
C MET A 97 9.96 -8.76 -12.19
N SER A 98 8.71 -8.29 -12.23
CA SER A 98 7.99 -7.98 -11.00
C SER A 98 6.55 -8.38 -11.09
N PHE A 99 6.03 -8.87 -9.98
CA PHE A 99 4.63 -9.23 -9.81
C PHE A 99 4.06 -8.45 -8.63
N LYS A 100 2.85 -7.90 -8.79
CA LYS A 100 2.14 -7.16 -7.73
C LYS A 100 0.82 -7.88 -7.45
N SER A 101 0.61 -8.26 -6.19
CA SER A 101 -0.67 -8.73 -5.67
C SER A 101 -1.26 -7.68 -4.73
N SER A 102 -2.54 -7.36 -4.89
CA SER A 102 -3.24 -6.41 -4.02
C SER A 102 -3.73 -7.09 -2.74
N LEU A 103 -3.74 -6.35 -1.64
CA LEU A 103 -4.25 -6.80 -0.35
C LEU A 103 -5.41 -5.91 0.09
N THR A 104 -6.42 -6.52 0.68
CA THR A 104 -7.50 -5.82 1.37
C THR A 104 -7.22 -5.86 2.86
N MET A 105 -6.96 -4.69 3.45
CA MET A 105 -6.86 -4.52 4.89
C MET A 105 -8.22 -4.09 5.43
N LEU A 106 -8.63 -4.72 6.53
CA LEU A 106 -9.79 -4.33 7.31
C LEU A 106 -9.30 -3.88 8.68
N GLU A 107 -9.79 -2.75 9.14
CA GLU A 107 -9.56 -2.27 10.48
C GLU A 107 -10.24 -3.20 11.48
N GLU A 108 -9.62 -3.36 12.65
CA GLU A 108 -10.15 -4.23 13.68
C GLU A 108 -11.51 -3.68 14.13
N PRO A 109 -12.58 -4.52 14.16
CA PRO A 109 -13.88 -4.05 14.60
C PRO A 109 -13.79 -3.55 16.04
N PRO A 110 -14.53 -2.48 16.40
CA PRO A 110 -14.49 -1.95 17.75
C PRO A 110 -14.87 -3.05 18.76
N HIS A 111 -14.07 -3.23 19.81
CA HIS A 111 -14.41 -4.11 20.91
C HIS A 111 -15.67 -3.59 21.61
N ILE A 112 -16.80 -4.26 21.39
CA ILE A 112 -18.03 -3.96 22.12
C ILE A 112 -17.88 -4.60 23.51
N SER A 113 -17.40 -3.85 24.49
CA SER A 113 -17.50 -4.27 25.88
C SER A 113 -18.95 -4.12 26.33
N GLN A 114 -19.72 -5.21 26.29
CA GLN A 114 -21.02 -5.27 26.95
C GLN A 114 -20.79 -5.24 28.47
N SER A 115 -20.84 -4.06 29.06
CA SER A 115 -21.02 -3.95 30.51
C SER A 115 -22.48 -4.32 30.80
N ILE A 116 -22.73 -5.59 31.11
CA ILE A 116 -23.98 -5.99 31.76
C ILE A 116 -23.89 -5.38 33.16
N SER A 117 -24.58 -4.27 33.36
CA SER A 117 -24.81 -3.73 34.69
C SER A 117 -25.81 -4.65 35.39
N ASP A 118 -25.31 -5.63 36.12
CA ASP A 118 -26.09 -6.38 37.10
C ASP A 118 -26.63 -5.38 38.13
N SER A 119 -27.90 -5.01 37.96
CA SER A 119 -28.66 -4.22 38.92
C SER A 119 -29.41 -5.23 39.78
N VAL A 120 -28.87 -5.53 40.96
CA VAL A 120 -29.59 -6.22 42.05
C VAL A 120 -30.30 -5.18 42.90
#